data_AF-A0A3C1Y460-F1
#
_entry.id   AF-A0A3C1Y460-F1
#
_cell.length_a   1.000
_cell.length_b   1.000
_cell.length_c   1.000
_cell.angle_alpha   90.00
_cell.angle_beta   90.00
_cell.angle_gamma   90.00
#
_symmetry.space_group_name_H-M   'P 1'
#
loop_
_entity.id
_entity.type
_entity.pdbx_description
1 polymer ?
#
loop_
_entity_poly.entity_id
_entity_poly.type
_entity_poly.pdbx_seq_one_letter_code
_entity_poly.pdbx_strand_id
1 'polypeptide(L)'
;ARRRVPAPKPLHMVGFSNGGALALMHTLDALDNPKLDKPDRLVLLSPMVGITSFARFAGVAGLPAILPAFAKAAWLSIVPEFNPFKYNSFPVHAARQSFELTQTLQDRLVAQQRSGGLERLPPIITFHSVLDFTVSTRALINALYARLPANGSDLVLFDLNRATKLGPLFRRGVAWQLAGTLPGEKRNYRLTLVTNASPTSSAMIERVIEPNATAVVERAIGMDYPREVYSLSHVALPFPTDDALYGTHPDNIEEFGISLGAMSMRGEVGAFVIGMDTLTRLTSNPFYAYLVKRVDGVIPR
;
A
#
# COMPACT_ATOMS: atom_id res chain seq x y z
N ALA A 1 -6.92 22.10 5.33
CA ALA A 1 -5.74 22.37 4.50
C ALA A 1 -5.82 23.73 3.80
N ARG A 2 -6.87 24.04 3.02
CA ARG A 2 -6.93 25.30 2.26
C ARG A 2 -6.87 26.59 3.07
N ARG A 3 -7.34 26.59 4.32
CA ARG A 3 -7.12 27.73 5.24
C ARG A 3 -5.64 28.06 5.49
N ARG A 4 -4.75 27.07 5.42
CA ARG A 4 -3.29 27.23 5.61
C ARG A 4 -2.55 27.45 4.29
N VAL A 5 -3.10 26.98 3.18
CA VAL A 5 -2.54 27.11 1.84
C VAL A 5 -3.65 27.56 0.89
N PRO A 6 -3.87 28.89 0.77
CA PRO A 6 -4.90 29.44 -0.11
C PRO A 6 -4.63 29.13 -1.58
N ALA A 7 -5.68 29.14 -2.39
CA ALA A 7 -5.54 29.19 -3.83
C ALA A 7 -4.68 30.40 -4.26
N PRO A 8 -3.88 30.31 -5.33
CA PRO A 8 -3.85 29.26 -6.35
C PRO A 8 -2.85 28.11 -6.09
N LYS A 9 -2.25 27.99 -4.89
CA LYS A 9 -1.29 26.90 -4.63
C LYS A 9 -1.96 25.52 -4.75
N PRO A 10 -1.27 24.50 -5.27
CA PRO A 10 -1.87 23.18 -5.44
C PRO A 10 -2.11 22.48 -4.09
N LEU A 11 -3.19 21.71 -3.99
CA LEU A 11 -3.49 20.82 -2.88
C LEU A 11 -3.19 19.38 -3.30
N HIS A 12 -2.16 18.80 -2.71
CA HIS A 12 -1.86 17.38 -2.84
C HIS A 12 -2.31 16.64 -1.60
N MET A 13 -2.84 15.44 -1.79
CA MET A 13 -3.25 14.57 -0.68
C MET A 13 -2.47 13.26 -0.76
N VAL A 14 -1.84 12.90 0.35
CA VAL A 14 -1.09 11.66 0.51
C VAL A 14 -1.87 10.76 1.46
N GLY A 15 -2.10 9.51 1.06
CA GLY A 15 -2.88 8.56 1.86
C GLY A 15 -2.22 7.19 1.89
N PHE A 16 -1.93 6.71 3.10
CA PHE A 16 -1.43 5.37 3.34
C PHE A 16 -2.56 4.44 3.78
N SER A 17 -2.66 3.24 3.19
CA SER A 17 -3.62 2.21 3.62
C SER A 17 -5.08 2.71 3.64
N ASN A 18 -5.75 2.63 4.78
CA ASN A 18 -7.08 3.21 5.02
C ASN A 18 -7.12 4.73 4.73
N GLY A 19 -6.04 5.46 5.03
CA GLY A 19 -5.90 6.88 4.67
C GLY A 19 -5.92 7.11 3.15
N GLY A 20 -5.45 6.14 2.36
CA GLY A 20 -5.58 6.17 0.90
C GLY A 20 -7.03 6.01 0.43
N ALA A 21 -7.81 5.15 1.10
CA ALA A 21 -9.24 5.00 0.83
C ALA A 21 -10.02 6.27 1.20
N LEU A 22 -9.72 6.87 2.34
CA LEU A 22 -10.31 8.15 2.78
C LEU A 22 -9.94 9.31 1.84
N ALA A 23 -8.70 9.36 1.36
CA ALA A 23 -8.25 10.38 0.41
C ALA A 23 -9.02 10.30 -0.92
N LEU A 24 -9.24 9.08 -1.42
CA LEU A 24 -10.07 8.83 -2.59
C LEU A 24 -11.53 9.21 -2.34
N MET A 25 -12.10 8.80 -1.20
CA MET A 25 -13.48 9.13 -0.86
C MET A 25 -13.70 10.65 -0.81
N HIS A 26 -12.84 11.37 -0.08
CA HIS A 26 -12.87 12.84 -0.04
C HIS A 26 -12.80 13.45 -1.44
N THR A 27 -11.95 12.91 -2.32
CA THR A 27 -11.82 13.39 -3.69
C THR A 27 -13.08 13.18 -4.50
N LEU A 28 -13.72 12.01 -4.38
CA LEU A 28 -15.00 11.71 -5.04
C LEU A 28 -16.12 12.61 -4.51
N ASP A 29 -16.20 12.81 -3.19
CA ASP A 29 -17.18 13.71 -2.58
C ASP A 29 -16.98 15.16 -3.05
N ALA A 30 -15.73 15.60 -3.23
CA ALA A 30 -15.41 16.92 -3.76
C ALA A 30 -15.75 17.08 -5.26
N LEU A 31 -15.99 16.00 -6.00
CA LEU A 31 -16.54 16.09 -7.37
C LEU A 31 -18.03 16.47 -7.37
N ASP A 32 -18.76 16.10 -6.33
CA ASP A 32 -20.20 16.29 -6.20
C ASP A 32 -20.54 17.51 -5.33
N ASN A 33 -19.62 17.95 -4.47
CA ASN A 33 -19.83 19.02 -3.51
C ASN A 33 -18.79 20.15 -3.67
N PRO A 34 -19.16 21.31 -4.25
CA PRO A 34 -18.23 22.43 -4.46
C PRO A 34 -17.77 23.10 -3.16
N LYS A 35 -18.35 22.77 -2.00
CA LYS A 35 -17.88 23.25 -0.69
C LYS A 35 -16.65 22.48 -0.19
N LEU A 36 -16.34 21.34 -0.81
CA LEU A 36 -15.15 20.56 -0.48
C LEU A 36 -14.03 20.90 -1.45
N ASP A 37 -12.83 21.08 -0.89
CA ASP A 37 -11.65 21.36 -1.69
C ASP A 37 -11.19 20.09 -2.42
N LYS A 38 -11.34 20.08 -3.75
CA LYS A 38 -10.82 19.01 -4.60
C LYS A 38 -9.29 19.04 -4.61
N PRO A 39 -8.60 17.91 -4.36
CA PRO A 39 -7.17 17.81 -4.58
C PRO A 39 -6.80 18.00 -6.07
N ASP A 40 -5.60 18.49 -6.28
CA ASP A 40 -4.95 18.63 -7.58
C ASP A 40 -4.16 17.35 -7.94
N ARG A 41 -3.77 16.56 -6.93
CA ARG A 41 -3.10 15.25 -7.07
C ARG A 41 -3.35 14.35 -5.87
N LEU A 42 -3.40 13.04 -6.14
CA LEU A 42 -3.37 12.01 -5.11
C LEU A 42 -2.07 11.20 -5.15
N VAL A 43 -1.47 10.99 -3.98
CA VAL A 43 -0.35 10.07 -3.77
C VAL A 43 -0.82 8.97 -2.82
N LEU A 44 -0.90 7.74 -3.31
CA LEU A 44 -1.45 6.62 -2.56
C LEU A 44 -0.37 5.59 -2.24
N LEU A 45 -0.27 5.20 -0.96
CA LEU A 45 0.70 4.23 -0.48
C LEU A 45 -0.07 2.98 -0.01
N SER A 46 -0.03 1.90 -0.78
CA SER A 46 -0.85 0.69 -0.60
C SER A 46 -2.30 1.00 -0.20
N PRO A 47 -3.06 1.75 -1.00
CA PRO A 47 -4.39 2.22 -0.61
C PRO A 47 -5.38 1.06 -0.47
N MET A 48 -6.22 1.14 0.55
CA MET A 48 -7.25 0.14 0.84
C MET A 48 -8.47 0.31 -0.08
N VAL A 49 -8.29 0.08 -1.38
CA VAL A 49 -9.39 0.19 -2.37
C VAL A 49 -9.99 -1.18 -2.70
N GLY A 50 -9.28 -2.26 -2.38
CA GLY A 50 -9.67 -3.62 -2.68
C GLY A 50 -9.22 -4.60 -1.61
N ILE A 51 -10.08 -4.84 -0.63
CA ILE A 51 -9.86 -5.84 0.43
C ILE A 51 -10.31 -7.23 -0.03
N THR A 52 -9.68 -8.25 0.53
CA THR A 52 -10.02 -9.64 0.24
C THR A 52 -11.42 -9.99 0.76
N SER A 53 -12.09 -10.92 0.10
CA SER A 53 -13.44 -11.40 0.43
C SER A 53 -13.58 -11.92 1.87
N PHE A 54 -12.47 -12.26 2.53
CA PHE A 54 -12.44 -12.76 3.91
C PHE A 54 -12.87 -11.68 4.94
N ALA A 55 -12.62 -10.40 4.65
CA ALA A 55 -13.06 -9.28 5.49
C ALA A 55 -14.59 -9.20 5.64
N ARG A 56 -15.36 -9.80 4.72
CA ARG A 56 -16.83 -9.87 4.76
C ARG A 56 -17.36 -10.61 5.99
N PHE A 57 -16.61 -11.56 6.53
CA PHE A 57 -17.03 -12.40 7.64
C PHE A 57 -16.61 -11.85 9.01
N ALA A 58 -15.76 -10.82 9.05
CA ALA A 58 -15.32 -10.20 10.30
C ALA A 58 -16.49 -9.69 11.15
N GLY A 59 -17.56 -9.17 10.52
CA GLY A 59 -18.73 -8.66 11.23
C GLY A 59 -19.55 -9.73 11.98
N VAL A 60 -19.51 -11.00 11.56
CA VAL A 60 -20.21 -12.12 12.21
C VAL A 60 -19.38 -12.68 13.37
N ALA A 61 -18.04 -12.58 13.27
CA ALA A 61 -17.11 -13.06 14.30
C ALA A 61 -17.30 -12.35 15.66
N GLY A 62 -17.83 -11.12 15.67
CA GLY A 62 -18.06 -10.33 16.87
C GLY A 62 -19.38 -10.60 17.61
N LEU A 63 -20.33 -11.34 17.01
CA LEU A 63 -21.67 -11.55 17.60
C LEU A 63 -21.66 -12.18 19.01
N PRO A 64 -20.77 -13.12 19.35
CA PRO A 64 -20.72 -13.67 20.70
C PRO A 64 -20.42 -12.62 21.78
N ALA A 65 -19.76 -11.50 21.45
CA ALA A 65 -19.30 -10.50 22.41
C ALA A 65 -20.42 -9.70 23.12
N ILE A 66 -21.67 -9.85 22.69
CA ILE A 66 -22.85 -9.28 23.36
C ILE A 66 -23.00 -9.86 24.78
N LEU A 67 -22.54 -11.09 24.98
CA LEU A 67 -22.50 -11.74 26.28
C LEU A 67 -21.18 -11.41 27.00
N PRO A 68 -21.19 -10.89 28.24
CA PRO A 68 -19.97 -10.47 28.95
C PRO A 68 -18.88 -11.55 29.04
N ALA A 69 -19.27 -12.82 29.17
CA ALA A 69 -18.35 -13.96 29.20
C ALA A 69 -17.53 -14.13 27.90
N PHE A 70 -17.98 -13.53 26.81
CA PHE A 70 -17.38 -13.61 25.48
C PHE A 70 -16.86 -12.27 24.97
N ALA A 71 -16.64 -11.28 25.84
CA ALA A 71 -16.16 -9.94 25.44
C ALA A 71 -14.88 -9.97 24.56
N LYS A 72 -14.03 -11.01 24.70
CA LYS A 72 -12.86 -11.22 23.84
C LYS A 72 -13.22 -11.44 22.36
N ALA A 73 -14.43 -11.90 22.04
CA ALA A 73 -14.89 -12.05 20.66
C ALA A 73 -15.09 -10.71 19.94
N ALA A 74 -15.08 -9.57 20.64
CA ALA A 74 -15.07 -8.25 20.02
C ALA A 74 -13.74 -7.92 19.30
N TRP A 75 -12.74 -8.78 19.43
CA TRP A 75 -11.38 -8.58 18.92
C TRP A 75 -11.00 -9.68 17.93
N LEU A 76 -10.44 -9.27 16.78
CA LEU A 76 -9.82 -10.20 15.85
C LEU A 76 -8.45 -10.66 16.36
N SER A 77 -7.76 -9.79 17.09
CA SER A 77 -6.53 -10.09 17.81
C SER A 77 -6.42 -9.23 19.05
N ILE A 78 -5.94 -9.83 20.14
CA ILE A 78 -5.54 -9.15 21.37
C ILE A 78 -4.10 -9.55 21.63
N VAL A 79 -3.19 -8.59 21.56
CA VAL A 79 -1.75 -8.80 21.73
C VAL A 79 -1.16 -7.68 22.59
N PRO A 80 0.04 -7.86 23.18
CA PRO A 80 0.73 -6.76 23.85
C PRO A 80 0.91 -5.55 22.93
N GLU A 81 0.66 -4.37 23.47
CA GLU A 81 0.89 -3.10 22.77
C GLU A 81 2.36 -2.73 22.92
N PHE A 82 3.07 -2.64 21.80
CA PHE A 82 4.50 -2.33 21.75
C PHE A 82 4.85 -1.28 20.71
N ASN A 83 3.92 -0.96 19.80
CA ASN A 83 4.11 0.11 18.84
C ASN A 83 3.52 1.41 19.41
N PRO A 84 4.34 2.47 19.59
CA PRO A 84 3.89 3.70 20.24
C PRO A 84 2.89 4.52 19.40
N PHE A 85 2.77 4.25 18.10
CA PHE A 85 1.96 5.04 17.16
C PHE A 85 0.84 4.26 16.49
N LYS A 86 0.69 2.98 16.80
CA LYS A 86 -0.30 2.11 16.17
C LYS A 86 -0.75 1.02 17.13
N TYR A 87 -2.06 0.85 17.29
CA TYR A 87 -2.61 -0.31 18.00
C TYR A 87 -2.17 -1.62 17.35
N ASN A 88 -1.61 -2.50 18.17
CA ASN A 88 -1.24 -3.86 17.82
C ASN A 88 -2.47 -4.78 17.85
N SER A 89 -3.34 -4.62 18.85
CA SER A 89 -4.63 -5.31 18.93
C SER A 89 -5.62 -4.75 17.92
N PHE A 90 -6.47 -5.62 17.35
CA PHE A 90 -7.37 -5.22 16.27
C PHE A 90 -8.83 -5.58 16.58
N PRO A 91 -9.72 -4.60 16.79
CA PRO A 91 -11.11 -4.85 17.10
C PRO A 91 -11.92 -5.22 15.85
N VAL A 92 -12.90 -6.11 16.03
CA VAL A 92 -13.84 -6.53 14.97
C VAL A 92 -14.56 -5.33 14.36
N HIS A 93 -14.95 -4.34 15.17
CA HIS A 93 -15.61 -3.13 14.69
C HIS A 93 -14.74 -2.32 13.71
N ALA A 94 -13.43 -2.19 13.96
CA ALA A 94 -12.54 -1.48 13.04
C ALA A 94 -12.41 -2.22 11.71
N ALA A 95 -12.35 -3.56 11.74
CA ALA A 95 -12.35 -4.38 10.53
C ALA A 95 -13.64 -4.20 9.73
N ARG A 96 -14.79 -4.17 10.41
CA ARG A 96 -16.10 -3.93 9.80
C ARG A 96 -16.18 -2.54 9.15
N GLN A 97 -15.79 -1.48 9.85
CA GLN A 97 -15.82 -0.12 9.30
C GLN A 97 -14.87 0.04 8.11
N SER A 98 -13.69 -0.57 8.18
CA SER A 98 -12.74 -0.60 7.04
C SER A 98 -13.35 -1.31 5.83
N PHE A 99 -14.10 -2.40 6.07
CA PHE A 99 -14.81 -3.15 5.05
C PHE A 99 -15.96 -2.34 4.42
N GLU A 100 -16.79 -1.69 5.24
CA GLU A 100 -17.88 -0.82 4.80
C GLU A 100 -17.36 0.36 3.97
N LEU A 101 -16.30 1.05 4.45
CA LEU A 101 -15.67 2.14 3.71
C LEU A 101 -15.19 1.69 2.32
N THR A 102 -14.54 0.53 2.23
CA THR A 102 -14.03 0.02 0.95
C THR A 102 -15.16 -0.30 -0.03
N GLN A 103 -16.28 -0.87 0.45
CA GLN A 103 -17.45 -1.12 -0.40
C GLN A 103 -18.07 0.19 -0.89
N THR A 104 -18.32 1.14 0.02
CA THR A 104 -18.87 2.45 -0.35
C THR A 104 -17.96 3.15 -1.35
N LEU A 105 -16.65 3.06 -1.19
CA LEU A 105 -15.68 3.64 -2.13
C LEU A 105 -15.79 3.00 -3.52
N GLN A 106 -15.88 1.67 -3.59
CA GLN A 106 -16.06 0.96 -4.87
C GLN A 106 -17.38 1.33 -5.55
N ASP A 107 -18.47 1.40 -4.80
CA ASP A 107 -19.78 1.81 -5.32
C ASP A 107 -19.75 3.23 -5.87
N ARG A 108 -19.10 4.16 -5.15
CA ARG A 108 -18.89 5.54 -5.59
C ARG A 108 -18.04 5.63 -6.86
N LEU A 109 -16.96 4.86 -6.97
CA LEU A 109 -16.14 4.78 -8.18
C LEU A 109 -16.95 4.28 -9.38
N VAL A 110 -17.78 3.24 -9.19
CA VAL A 110 -18.67 2.73 -10.25
C VAL A 110 -19.74 3.75 -10.64
N ALA A 111 -20.33 4.45 -9.67
CA ALA A 111 -21.32 5.49 -9.94
C ALA A 111 -20.71 6.65 -10.73
N GLN A 112 -19.54 7.15 -10.32
CA GLN A 112 -18.80 8.20 -11.03
C GLN A 112 -18.33 7.74 -12.41
N GLN A 113 -18.00 6.46 -12.58
CA GLN A 113 -17.67 5.91 -13.90
C GLN A 113 -18.89 6.00 -14.84
N ARG A 114 -20.07 5.59 -14.35
CA ARG A 114 -21.31 5.59 -15.15
C ARG A 114 -21.79 6.99 -15.50
N SER A 115 -21.56 7.98 -14.63
CA SER A 115 -21.93 9.38 -14.87
C SER A 115 -20.86 10.16 -15.65
N GLY A 116 -19.72 9.56 -15.99
CA GLY A 116 -18.58 10.24 -16.61
C GLY A 116 -17.82 11.18 -15.67
N GLY A 117 -18.12 11.17 -14.36
CA GLY A 117 -17.47 12.04 -13.40
C GLY A 117 -15.99 11.69 -13.11
N LEU A 118 -15.55 10.46 -13.41
CA LEU A 118 -14.14 10.09 -13.28
C LEU A 118 -13.21 10.94 -14.17
N GLU A 119 -13.72 11.52 -15.27
CA GLU A 119 -12.97 12.47 -16.12
C GLU A 119 -12.48 13.71 -15.35
N ARG A 120 -13.13 14.05 -14.23
CA ARG A 120 -12.74 15.18 -13.36
C ARG A 120 -11.80 14.77 -12.23
N LEU A 121 -11.46 13.49 -12.11
CA LEU A 121 -10.51 13.05 -11.08
C LEU A 121 -9.11 13.62 -11.33
N PRO A 122 -8.42 14.09 -10.28
CA PRO A 122 -7.02 14.43 -10.39
C PRO A 122 -6.17 13.18 -10.74
N PRO A 123 -5.00 13.37 -11.35
CA PRO A 123 -4.05 12.27 -11.55
C PRO A 123 -3.64 11.63 -10.23
N ILE A 124 -3.51 10.31 -10.25
CA ILE A 124 -3.18 9.48 -9.08
C ILE A 124 -1.84 8.81 -9.32
N ILE A 125 -0.90 8.92 -8.39
CA ILE A 125 0.26 8.03 -8.31
C ILE A 125 0.08 7.06 -7.15
N THR A 126 0.17 5.75 -7.41
CA THR A 126 0.07 4.73 -6.36
C THR A 126 1.34 3.91 -6.29
N PHE A 127 1.81 3.65 -5.07
CA PHE A 127 2.89 2.71 -4.78
C PHE A 127 2.31 1.49 -4.05
N HIS A 128 2.65 0.29 -4.50
CA HIS A 128 2.09 -0.93 -3.93
C HIS A 128 3.09 -2.09 -4.01
N SER A 129 3.18 -2.91 -2.97
CA SER A 129 3.93 -4.17 -3.02
C SER A 129 3.06 -5.27 -3.63
N VAL A 130 3.63 -6.08 -4.52
CA VAL A 130 2.88 -7.19 -5.15
C VAL A 130 2.50 -8.28 -4.15
N LEU A 131 3.31 -8.46 -3.11
CA LEU A 131 3.05 -9.43 -2.02
C LEU A 131 2.38 -8.79 -0.80
N ASP A 132 1.73 -7.65 -0.98
CA ASP A 132 0.96 -7.02 0.07
C ASP A 132 -0.15 -7.96 0.58
N PHE A 133 -0.07 -8.32 1.86
CA PHE A 133 -1.02 -9.21 2.51
C PHE A 133 -2.41 -8.56 2.72
N THR A 134 -2.46 -7.24 2.80
CA THR A 134 -3.67 -6.48 3.14
C THR A 134 -4.50 -6.13 1.92
N VAL A 135 -3.85 -5.81 0.80
CA VAL A 135 -4.52 -5.41 -0.45
C VAL A 135 -3.92 -6.22 -1.60
N SER A 136 -4.75 -6.93 -2.36
CA SER A 136 -4.24 -7.64 -3.54
C SER A 136 -4.08 -6.69 -4.73
N THR A 137 -2.99 -6.82 -5.48
CA THR A 137 -2.74 -6.00 -6.68
C THR A 137 -3.87 -6.09 -7.69
N ARG A 138 -4.45 -7.29 -7.88
CA ARG A 138 -5.62 -7.49 -8.76
C ARG A 138 -6.83 -6.68 -8.27
N ALA A 139 -7.09 -6.63 -6.97
CA ALA A 139 -8.21 -5.85 -6.46
C ALA A 139 -7.96 -4.34 -6.62
N LEU A 140 -6.72 -3.86 -6.45
CA LEU A 140 -6.37 -2.46 -6.73
C LEU A 140 -6.58 -2.08 -8.21
N ILE A 141 -6.07 -2.89 -9.14
CA ILE A 141 -6.27 -2.68 -10.58
C ILE A 141 -7.75 -2.76 -10.92
N ASN A 142 -8.36 -3.87 -10.50
CA ASN A 142 -9.78 -4.18 -10.41
C ASN A 142 -10.63 -2.97 -10.09
N ALA A 143 -10.46 -2.43 -8.90
CA ALA A 143 -11.31 -1.47 -8.22
C ALA A 143 -11.05 -0.02 -8.66
N LEU A 144 -9.81 0.32 -8.99
CA LEU A 144 -9.42 1.70 -9.30
C LEU A 144 -8.91 1.86 -10.73
N TYR A 145 -7.73 1.31 -11.04
CA TYR A 145 -6.99 1.67 -12.24
C TYR A 145 -7.66 1.26 -13.57
N ALA A 146 -8.41 0.15 -13.57
CA ALA A 146 -9.19 -0.27 -14.74
C ALA A 146 -10.34 0.70 -15.09
N ARG A 147 -10.69 1.63 -14.20
CA ARG A 147 -11.76 2.61 -14.39
C ARG A 147 -11.26 4.02 -14.69
N LEU A 148 -9.97 4.29 -14.48
CA LEU A 148 -9.44 5.64 -14.61
C LEU A 148 -9.43 6.10 -16.07
N PRO A 149 -9.72 7.38 -16.33
CA PRO A 149 -9.50 7.98 -17.64
C PRO A 149 -8.00 8.11 -17.91
N ALA A 150 -7.65 8.48 -19.14
CA ALA A 150 -6.26 8.79 -19.52
C ALA A 150 -5.83 10.17 -18.99
N ASN A 151 -5.80 10.34 -17.67
CA ASN A 151 -5.54 11.62 -16.99
C ASN A 151 -4.10 11.78 -16.46
N GLY A 152 -3.18 10.86 -16.82
CA GLY A 152 -1.80 10.87 -16.33
C GLY A 152 -1.61 10.17 -14.98
N SER A 153 -2.51 9.26 -14.60
CA SER A 153 -2.32 8.38 -13.44
C SER A 153 -1.22 7.33 -13.68
N ASP A 154 -0.55 6.93 -12.59
CA ASP A 154 0.62 6.06 -12.60
C ASP A 154 0.52 5.01 -11.47
N LEU A 155 0.74 3.74 -11.79
CA LEU A 155 0.77 2.62 -10.84
C LEU A 155 2.19 2.07 -10.77
N VAL A 156 2.82 2.25 -9.61
CA VAL A 156 4.15 1.74 -9.31
C VAL A 156 4.03 0.50 -8.42
N LEU A 157 4.47 -0.65 -8.94
CA LEU A 157 4.47 -1.93 -8.26
C LEU A 157 5.89 -2.33 -7.86
N PHE A 158 6.10 -2.72 -6.61
CA PHE A 158 7.35 -3.33 -6.15
C PHE A 158 7.22 -4.86 -6.17
N ASP A 159 8.09 -5.50 -6.95
CA ASP A 159 8.17 -6.95 -7.06
C ASP A 159 8.85 -7.58 -5.83
N LEU A 160 8.76 -8.90 -5.74
CA LEU A 160 9.57 -9.71 -4.83
C LEU A 160 11.04 -9.74 -5.28
N ASN A 161 11.94 -9.98 -4.34
CA ASN A 161 13.36 -10.14 -4.64
C ASN A 161 13.61 -11.50 -5.30
N ARG A 162 13.65 -11.50 -6.63
CA ARG A 162 13.84 -12.70 -7.45
C ARG A 162 15.25 -13.27 -7.35
N ALA A 163 16.22 -12.46 -6.91
CA ALA A 163 17.59 -12.92 -6.67
C ALA A 163 17.70 -13.82 -5.44
N THR A 164 16.69 -13.83 -4.57
CA THR A 164 16.66 -14.77 -3.43
C THR A 164 16.32 -16.18 -3.92
N LYS A 165 17.12 -17.17 -3.51
CA LYS A 165 16.87 -18.60 -3.80
C LYS A 165 15.74 -19.18 -2.92
N LEU A 166 14.74 -18.38 -2.57
CA LEU A 166 13.63 -18.73 -1.68
C LEU A 166 12.39 -19.21 -2.45
N GLY A 167 12.47 -19.32 -3.78
CA GLY A 167 11.39 -19.77 -4.66
C GLY A 167 10.58 -20.96 -4.14
N PRO A 168 11.21 -22.07 -3.70
CA PRO A 168 10.50 -23.24 -3.16
C PRO A 168 9.74 -22.99 -1.84
N LEU A 169 10.08 -21.94 -1.10
CA LEU A 169 9.46 -21.59 0.18
C LEU A 169 8.22 -20.71 -0.01
N PHE A 170 8.01 -20.13 -1.20
CA PHE A 170 6.81 -19.35 -1.47
C PHE A 170 5.59 -20.25 -1.66
N ARG A 171 4.45 -19.83 -1.10
CA ARG A 171 3.16 -20.49 -1.35
C ARG A 171 2.86 -20.51 -2.85
N ARG A 172 2.32 -21.63 -3.34
CA ARG A 172 1.85 -21.74 -4.74
C ARG A 172 0.91 -20.56 -5.06
N GLY A 173 1.20 -19.80 -6.12
CA GLY A 173 0.42 -18.62 -6.55
C GLY A 173 1.10 -17.26 -6.32
N VAL A 174 2.01 -17.15 -5.34
CA VAL A 174 2.80 -15.93 -5.06
C VAL A 174 3.68 -15.56 -6.27
N ALA A 175 4.30 -16.55 -6.90
CA ALA A 175 5.13 -16.37 -8.09
C ALA A 175 4.34 -16.02 -9.38
N TRP A 176 3.03 -16.29 -9.42
CA TRP A 176 2.18 -16.15 -10.61
C TRP A 176 1.48 -14.79 -10.73
N GLN A 177 1.51 -13.96 -9.67
CA GLN A 177 0.73 -12.72 -9.62
C GLN A 177 1.23 -11.58 -10.55
N LEU A 178 2.44 -11.70 -11.10
CA LEU A 178 2.98 -10.74 -12.09
C LEU A 178 3.12 -11.29 -13.50
N ALA A 179 3.22 -12.61 -13.68
CA ALA A 179 3.21 -13.22 -15.02
C ALA A 179 1.90 -12.88 -15.77
N GLY A 180 0.83 -12.56 -15.02
CA GLY A 180 -0.49 -12.18 -15.52
C GLY A 180 -0.82 -10.68 -15.55
N THR A 181 0.11 -9.75 -15.28
CA THR A 181 -0.09 -8.32 -15.61
C THR A 181 0.15 -8.11 -17.11
N LEU A 182 -0.74 -8.76 -17.88
CA LEU A 182 -0.95 -8.86 -19.32
C LEU A 182 0.03 -8.07 -20.21
N PRO A 183 1.05 -8.73 -20.79
CA PRO A 183 1.61 -8.31 -22.06
C PRO A 183 0.47 -8.17 -23.08
N GLY A 184 0.33 -6.99 -23.71
CA GLY A 184 -0.59 -6.78 -24.84
C GLY A 184 -1.87 -6.00 -24.57
N GLU A 185 -2.23 -5.71 -23.32
CA GLU A 185 -3.40 -4.86 -23.02
C GLU A 185 -3.05 -3.36 -23.00
N LYS A 186 -3.82 -2.57 -23.75
CA LYS A 186 -3.78 -1.11 -23.65
C LYS A 186 -4.46 -0.67 -22.35
N ARG A 187 -3.84 0.30 -21.66
CA ARG A 187 -4.31 0.83 -20.37
C ARG A 187 -4.29 2.34 -20.42
N ASN A 188 -5.19 2.99 -19.68
CA ASN A 188 -5.27 4.46 -19.61
C ASN A 188 -4.22 5.09 -18.67
N TYR A 189 -3.44 4.28 -17.97
CA TYR A 189 -2.49 4.72 -16.95
C TYR A 189 -1.10 4.15 -17.24
N ARG A 190 -0.08 4.81 -16.69
CA ARG A 190 1.30 4.31 -16.72
C ARG A 190 1.44 3.18 -15.71
N LEU A 191 2.03 2.07 -16.12
CA LEU A 191 2.37 0.96 -15.22
C LEU A 191 3.89 0.87 -15.10
N THR A 192 4.40 0.94 -13.89
CA THR A 192 5.82 0.83 -13.57
C THR A 192 6.04 -0.34 -12.63
N LEU A 193 6.75 -1.38 -13.08
CA LEU A 193 7.17 -2.50 -12.24
C LEU A 193 8.63 -2.33 -11.82
N VAL A 194 8.88 -2.18 -10.53
CA VAL A 194 10.20 -2.12 -9.92
C VAL A 194 10.61 -3.54 -9.53
N THR A 195 11.59 -4.11 -10.23
CA THR A 195 11.99 -5.53 -10.11
C THR A 195 13.49 -5.70 -10.32
N ASN A 196 14.02 -6.88 -10.01
CA ASN A 196 15.41 -7.23 -10.29
C ASN A 196 15.68 -7.20 -11.81
N ALA A 197 16.87 -6.75 -12.21
CA ALA A 197 17.34 -6.76 -13.60
C ALA A 197 17.35 -8.17 -14.20
N SER A 198 17.64 -9.17 -13.37
CA SER A 198 17.54 -10.58 -13.71
C SER A 198 17.22 -11.41 -12.45
N PRO A 199 16.76 -12.67 -12.59
CA PRO A 199 16.53 -13.56 -11.45
C PRO A 199 17.77 -13.88 -10.60
N THR A 200 18.97 -13.44 -11.00
CA THR A 200 20.23 -13.68 -10.29
C THR A 200 20.92 -12.40 -9.84
N SER A 201 20.38 -11.23 -10.19
CA SER A 201 20.99 -9.92 -9.89
C SER A 201 20.22 -9.19 -8.79
N SER A 202 20.94 -8.61 -7.82
CA SER A 202 20.34 -7.68 -6.86
C SER A 202 19.98 -6.34 -7.49
N ALA A 203 20.62 -5.96 -8.60
CA ALA A 203 20.42 -4.68 -9.23
C ALA A 203 18.96 -4.51 -9.67
N MET A 204 18.38 -3.36 -9.37
CA MET A 204 16.98 -3.06 -9.64
C MET A 204 16.80 -2.25 -10.93
N ILE A 205 15.72 -2.54 -11.63
CA ILE A 205 15.25 -1.83 -12.80
C ILE A 205 13.78 -1.43 -12.62
N GLU A 206 13.36 -0.39 -13.34
CA GLU A 206 11.95 -0.14 -13.62
C GLU A 206 11.61 -0.67 -15.01
N ARG A 207 10.50 -1.40 -15.11
CA ARG A 207 9.85 -1.78 -16.37
C ARG A 207 8.62 -0.92 -16.54
N VAL A 208 8.64 -0.04 -17.53
CA VAL A 208 7.60 0.97 -17.75
C VAL A 208 6.77 0.62 -18.98
N ILE A 209 5.46 0.66 -18.82
CA ILE A 209 4.48 0.63 -19.90
C ILE A 209 3.74 1.96 -19.85
N GLU A 210 3.90 2.78 -20.89
CA GLU A 210 3.20 4.06 -21.01
C GLU A 210 1.71 3.87 -21.34
N PRO A 211 0.85 4.86 -21.03
CA PRO A 211 -0.57 4.79 -21.37
C PRO A 211 -0.80 4.50 -22.86
N ASN A 212 -1.77 3.64 -23.16
CA ASN A 212 -2.15 3.19 -24.51
C ASN A 212 -1.04 2.47 -25.30
N ALA A 213 0.11 2.18 -24.67
CA ALA A 213 1.21 1.42 -25.25
C ALA A 213 1.22 -0.01 -24.72
N THR A 214 1.89 -0.88 -25.47
CA THR A 214 2.20 -2.26 -25.07
C THR A 214 3.70 -2.52 -24.97
N ALA A 215 4.51 -1.59 -25.49
CA ALA A 215 5.96 -1.66 -25.42
C ALA A 215 6.43 -1.46 -23.97
N VAL A 216 7.39 -2.28 -23.56
CA VAL A 216 8.04 -2.19 -22.25
C VAL A 216 9.38 -1.49 -22.43
N VAL A 217 9.61 -0.45 -21.63
CA VAL A 217 10.91 0.24 -21.55
C VAL A 217 11.54 -0.08 -20.21
N GLU A 218 12.76 -0.63 -20.23
CA GLU A 218 13.53 -0.94 -19.03
C GLU A 218 14.53 0.16 -18.72
N ARG A 219 14.67 0.54 -17.45
CA ARG A 219 15.68 1.52 -17.00
C ARG A 219 16.26 1.10 -15.66
N ALA A 220 17.58 1.21 -15.51
CA ALA A 220 18.22 1.02 -14.22
C ALA A 220 17.80 2.12 -13.24
N ILE A 221 17.46 1.74 -12.01
CA ILE A 221 17.11 2.72 -10.95
C ILE A 221 18.30 3.07 -10.05
N GLY A 222 19.45 2.39 -10.21
CA GLY A 222 20.67 2.64 -9.44
C GLY A 222 20.57 2.21 -7.98
N MET A 223 19.78 1.17 -7.69
CA MET A 223 19.59 0.60 -6.35
C MET A 223 19.70 -0.91 -6.42
N ASP A 224 20.06 -1.53 -5.30
CA ASP A 224 20.10 -2.98 -5.14
C ASP A 224 18.98 -3.43 -4.19
N TYR A 225 18.39 -4.60 -4.47
CA TYR A 225 17.51 -5.28 -3.53
C TYR A 225 18.34 -5.93 -2.42
N PRO A 226 18.16 -5.57 -1.14
CA PRO A 226 18.86 -6.20 -0.02
C PRO A 226 18.64 -7.73 -0.01
N ARG A 227 19.70 -8.49 0.24
CA ARG A 227 19.69 -9.97 0.09
C ARG A 227 18.83 -10.66 1.14
N GLU A 228 18.71 -10.03 2.29
CA GLU A 228 17.95 -10.44 3.46
C GLU A 228 16.45 -10.09 3.34
N VAL A 229 16.07 -9.29 2.34
CA VAL A 229 14.68 -8.89 2.11
C VAL A 229 14.13 -9.59 0.86
N TYR A 230 13.06 -10.38 1.05
CA TYR A 230 12.41 -11.10 -0.05
C TYR A 230 11.22 -10.35 -0.67
N SER A 231 10.59 -9.42 0.05
CA SER A 231 9.49 -8.58 -0.44
C SER A 231 9.25 -7.38 0.45
N LEU A 232 8.75 -6.27 -0.11
CA LEU A 232 8.21 -5.18 0.70
C LEU A 232 6.90 -5.60 1.37
N SER A 233 6.73 -5.24 2.63
CA SER A 233 5.45 -5.42 3.34
C SER A 233 4.56 -4.18 3.18
N HIS A 234 3.24 -4.33 3.43
CA HIS A 234 2.30 -3.20 3.39
C HIS A 234 2.77 -1.97 4.16
N VAL A 235 3.30 -2.16 5.38
CA VAL A 235 3.73 -1.07 6.26
C VAL A 235 5.12 -0.53 5.90
N ALA A 236 5.88 -1.22 5.05
CA ALA A 236 7.23 -0.80 4.70
C ALA A 236 7.27 0.42 3.79
N LEU A 237 6.30 0.57 2.88
CA LEU A 237 6.31 1.58 1.83
C LEU A 237 6.57 3.03 2.29
N PRO A 238 5.92 3.55 3.35
CA PRO A 238 6.04 4.95 3.73
C PRO A 238 7.27 5.30 4.59
N PHE A 239 8.07 4.33 5.03
CA PHE A 239 9.17 4.60 5.95
C PHE A 239 10.53 4.38 5.27
N PRO A 240 11.49 5.31 5.43
CA PRO A 240 12.86 5.10 4.97
C PRO A 240 13.61 4.11 5.88
N THR A 241 14.76 3.65 5.41
CA THR A 241 15.61 2.70 6.16
C THR A 241 16.25 3.31 7.40
N ASP A 242 16.38 4.63 7.45
CA ASP A 242 16.97 5.42 8.53
C ASP A 242 15.95 5.93 9.57
N ASP A 243 14.66 5.60 9.40
CA ASP A 243 13.60 5.96 10.35
C ASP A 243 13.90 5.40 11.75
N ALA A 244 13.82 6.25 12.78
CA ALA A 244 14.19 5.90 14.14
C ALA A 244 13.40 4.71 14.73
N LEU A 245 12.13 4.52 14.33
CA LEU A 245 11.28 3.44 14.83
C LEU A 245 11.18 2.28 13.85
N TYR A 246 10.93 2.55 12.58
CA TYR A 246 10.61 1.54 11.56
C TYR A 246 11.79 1.18 10.66
N GLY A 247 12.87 1.95 10.71
CA GLY A 247 14.08 1.77 9.92
C GLY A 247 14.82 0.48 10.26
N THR A 248 15.46 -0.10 9.25
CA THR A 248 16.38 -1.24 9.44
C THR A 248 17.77 -0.77 9.85
N HIS A 249 18.09 0.50 9.60
CA HIS A 249 19.34 1.18 9.91
C HIS A 249 19.04 2.58 10.51
N PRO A 250 18.34 2.65 11.65
CA PRO A 250 17.88 3.92 12.24
C PRO A 250 19.05 4.86 12.56
N ASP A 251 18.89 6.15 12.26
CA ASP A 251 19.90 7.17 12.56
C ASP A 251 19.91 7.58 14.04
N ASN A 252 18.79 7.41 14.75
CA ASN A 252 18.64 7.77 16.16
C ASN A 252 17.81 6.73 16.93
N ILE A 253 18.49 5.74 17.52
CA ILE A 253 17.84 4.63 18.24
C ILE A 253 17.18 5.09 19.55
N GLU A 254 17.67 6.18 20.15
CA GLU A 254 17.22 6.66 21.47
C GLU A 254 15.92 7.47 21.41
N GLU A 255 15.47 7.91 20.23
CA GLU A 255 14.30 8.79 20.08
C GLU A 255 13.03 8.20 20.72
N PHE A 256 12.83 6.89 20.57
CA PHE A 256 11.68 6.16 21.11
C PHE A 256 12.06 5.09 22.13
N GLY A 257 13.36 4.94 22.43
CA GLY A 257 13.91 3.87 23.27
C GLY A 257 13.83 2.46 22.66
N ILE A 258 13.28 2.33 21.45
CA ILE A 258 13.20 1.09 20.69
C ILE A 258 13.14 1.40 19.18
N SER A 259 13.85 0.60 18.39
CA SER A 259 13.79 0.63 16.93
C SER A 259 13.22 -0.70 16.43
N LEU A 260 11.91 -0.74 16.22
CA LEU A 260 11.18 -1.95 15.81
C LEU A 260 11.74 -2.56 14.52
N GLY A 261 12.11 -1.74 13.54
CA GLY A 261 12.63 -2.22 12.25
C GLY A 261 14.05 -2.79 12.30
N ALA A 262 14.82 -2.45 13.33
CA ALA A 262 16.20 -2.90 13.50
C ALA A 262 16.30 -4.11 14.45
N MET A 263 15.18 -4.59 15.01
CA MET A 263 15.18 -5.70 15.97
C MET A 263 15.61 -7.01 15.28
N SER A 264 16.80 -7.49 15.62
CA SER A 264 17.28 -8.83 15.23
C SER A 264 17.15 -9.81 16.40
N MET A 265 15.90 -10.22 16.69
CA MET A 265 15.63 -11.13 17.80
C MET A 265 15.89 -12.59 17.40
N ARG A 266 16.66 -13.31 18.23
CA ARG A 266 16.88 -14.75 18.14
C ARG A 266 16.53 -15.38 19.48
N GLY A 267 15.73 -16.44 19.48
CA GLY A 267 15.27 -17.09 20.70
C GLY A 267 14.50 -18.37 20.41
N GLU A 268 14.04 -19.03 21.47
CA GLU A 268 13.27 -20.28 21.41
C GLU A 268 11.80 -20.01 21.01
N VAL A 269 11.18 -20.97 20.31
CA VAL A 269 9.78 -20.86 19.90
C VAL A 269 8.87 -20.84 21.13
N GLY A 270 7.93 -19.89 21.18
CA GLY A 270 6.97 -19.77 22.29
C GLY A 270 7.44 -18.92 23.48
N ALA A 271 8.67 -18.38 23.44
CA ALA A 271 9.15 -17.46 24.47
C ALA A 271 8.40 -16.10 24.48
N PHE A 272 7.96 -15.64 23.31
CA PHE A 272 7.15 -14.43 23.17
C PHE A 272 5.67 -14.76 22.96
N VAL A 273 4.82 -13.92 23.56
CA VAL A 273 3.36 -13.92 23.31
C VAL A 273 3.02 -13.53 21.87
N ILE A 274 3.92 -12.77 21.23
CA ILE A 274 3.80 -12.31 19.85
C ILE A 274 4.61 -13.24 18.96
N GLY A 275 4.02 -13.66 17.84
CA GLY A 275 4.71 -14.47 16.84
C GLY A 275 5.92 -13.72 16.26
N MET A 276 7.02 -14.45 16.07
CA MET A 276 8.24 -13.90 15.46
C MET A 276 8.01 -13.35 14.04
N ASP A 277 6.99 -13.84 13.33
CA ASP A 277 6.56 -13.35 12.02
C ASP A 277 6.12 -11.88 12.06
N THR A 278 5.56 -11.42 13.18
CA THR A 278 5.19 -10.01 13.37
C THR A 278 6.41 -9.11 13.55
N LEU A 279 7.44 -9.60 14.24
CA LEU A 279 8.66 -8.85 14.57
C LEU A 279 9.69 -8.86 13.43
N THR A 280 9.69 -9.91 12.61
CA THR A 280 10.57 -10.07 11.43
C THR A 280 9.99 -9.46 10.16
N ARG A 281 8.76 -8.94 10.21
CA ARG A 281 8.11 -8.27 9.10
C ARG A 281 8.85 -6.97 8.78
N LEU A 282 9.27 -6.81 7.52
CA LEU A 282 9.91 -5.57 7.05
C LEU A 282 9.02 -4.34 7.29
N THR A 283 9.56 -3.32 7.94
CA THR A 283 8.86 -2.06 8.29
C THR A 283 9.38 -0.82 7.58
N SER A 284 10.48 -0.91 6.83
CA SER A 284 11.04 0.19 6.04
C SER A 284 11.28 -0.21 4.59
N ASN A 285 11.31 0.79 3.70
CA ASN A 285 11.48 0.62 2.27
C ASN A 285 12.92 0.93 1.83
N PRO A 286 13.73 -0.06 1.41
CA PRO A 286 15.07 0.19 0.86
C PRO A 286 15.04 1.03 -0.43
N PHE A 287 13.88 1.16 -1.07
CA PHE A 287 13.67 1.98 -2.26
C PHE A 287 12.93 3.30 -1.95
N TYR A 288 12.96 3.76 -0.69
CA TYR A 288 12.26 4.98 -0.28
C TYR A 288 12.69 6.22 -1.07
N ALA A 289 14.00 6.37 -1.32
CA ALA A 289 14.53 7.46 -2.15
C ALA A 289 13.96 7.45 -3.58
N TYR A 290 13.70 6.27 -4.15
CA TYR A 290 13.06 6.14 -5.45
C TYR A 290 11.59 6.60 -5.37
N LEU A 291 10.86 6.21 -4.31
CA LEU A 291 9.49 6.66 -4.07
C LEU A 291 9.42 8.18 -3.98
N VAL A 292 10.27 8.81 -3.16
CA VAL A 292 10.34 10.28 -3.03
C VAL A 292 10.63 10.94 -4.37
N LYS A 293 11.63 10.45 -5.12
CA LYS A 293 11.95 10.96 -6.46
C LYS A 293 10.75 10.88 -7.43
N ARG A 294 9.96 9.79 -7.37
CA ARG A 294 8.75 9.63 -8.19
C ARG A 294 7.65 10.61 -7.78
N VAL A 295 7.47 10.85 -6.48
CA VAL A 295 6.50 11.82 -5.95
C VAL A 295 6.90 13.25 -6.32
N ASP A 296 8.17 13.62 -6.13
CA ASP A 296 8.71 14.92 -6.51
C ASP A 296 8.54 15.20 -8.01
N GLY A 297 8.72 14.17 -8.85
CA GLY A 297 8.55 14.29 -10.30
C GLY A 297 7.13 14.60 -10.76
N VAL A 298 6.12 14.37 -9.91
CA VAL A 298 4.71 14.65 -10.24
C VAL A 298 4.16 15.88 -9.53
N ILE A 299 4.85 16.40 -8.52
CA ILE A 299 4.46 17.61 -7.80
C ILE A 299 5.07 18.84 -8.50
N PRO A 300 4.25 19.77 -9.04
CA PRO A 300 4.78 21.01 -9.61
C PRO A 300 5.51 21.84 -8.54
N ARG A 301 6.63 22.44 -8.94
CA ARG A 301 7.43 23.38 -8.12
C ARG A 301 6.85 24.78 -8.17
#